data_AF-A0AA40FZF8-F1
#
_entry.id   AF-A0AA40FZF8-F1
#
_cell.length_a   1.000
_cell.length_b   1.000
_cell.length_c   1.000
_cell.angle_alpha   90.00
_cell.angle_beta   90.00
_cell.angle_gamma   90.00
#
_symmetry.space_group_name_H-M   'P 1'
#
loop_
_entity.id
_entity.type
_entity.pdbx_description
1 polymer ?
#
loop_
_entity_poly.entity_id
_entity_poly.type
_entity_poly.pdbx_seq_one_letter_code
_entity_poly.pdbx_strand_id
1 'polypeptide(L)'
;MTNVSQNHTSISNSHESLAPNSPLHLSNRAHVLFLLNRPQASLTDADHAVRLRPDWGKGHYRRGVALSALGRHEEALFALCISVAIDKNPQAVRHELIKVCRFFCEI
;
A
#
# COMPACT_ATOMS: atom_id res chain seq x y z
N MET A 1 -30.29 3.69 35.37
CA MET A 1 -29.81 5.08 35.24
C MET A 1 -28.44 5.11 35.92
N THR A 2 -27.29 5.33 35.29
CA THR A 2 -26.93 5.96 34.02
C THR A 2 -25.63 5.33 33.54
N ASN A 3 -25.60 5.08 32.24
CA ASN A 3 -24.48 4.58 31.48
C ASN A 3 -23.40 5.66 31.40
N VAL A 4 -22.21 5.40 31.92
CA VAL A 4 -21.01 6.17 31.56
C VAL A 4 -19.94 5.16 31.18
N SER A 5 -20.05 4.69 29.94
CA SER A 5 -18.97 4.01 29.21
C SER A 5 -17.76 4.95 29.12
N GLN A 6 -16.88 4.90 30.12
CA GLN A 6 -15.56 5.51 30.01
C GLN A 6 -14.58 4.50 29.40
N ASN A 7 -14.17 4.83 28.18
CA ASN A 7 -12.81 4.64 27.65
C ASN A 7 -12.27 3.21 27.51
N HIS A 8 -12.84 2.44 26.57
CA HIS A 8 -12.20 1.22 26.04
C HIS A 8 -11.70 1.33 24.60
N THR A 9 -11.39 2.53 24.08
CA THR A 9 -10.86 2.70 22.71
C THR A 9 -9.74 3.72 22.61
N SER A 10 -8.66 3.56 23.38
CA SER A 10 -7.50 4.46 23.22
C SER A 10 -6.11 3.86 23.46
N ILE A 11 -5.94 2.58 23.80
CA ILE A 11 -4.58 2.02 24.06
C ILE A 11 -4.42 0.59 23.54
N SER A 12 -4.49 0.39 22.23
CA SER A 12 -4.03 -0.86 21.59
C SER A 12 -3.22 -0.65 20.29
N ASN A 13 -2.76 0.58 20.01
CA ASN A 13 -2.07 0.90 18.74
C ASN A 13 -0.61 1.34 18.90
N SER A 14 0.13 0.75 19.86
CA SER A 14 1.55 1.10 20.08
C SER A 14 2.52 -0.09 20.17
N HIS A 15 2.05 -1.34 20.31
CA HIS A 15 2.95 -2.49 20.39
C HIS A 15 3.29 -3.13 19.04
N GLU A 16 2.41 -3.04 18.04
CA GLU A 16 2.64 -3.68 16.73
C GLU A 16 3.62 -2.89 15.83
N SER A 17 3.96 -1.66 16.22
CA SER A 17 4.75 -0.71 15.44
C SER A 17 6.24 -1.01 15.42
N LEU A 18 6.79 -1.92 16.21
CA LEU A 18 8.25 -2.15 16.29
C LEU A 18 8.67 -3.58 15.91
N ALA A 19 7.71 -4.42 15.50
CA ALA A 19 8.05 -5.76 15.05
C ALA A 19 8.79 -5.68 13.69
N PRO A 20 9.95 -6.35 13.53
CA PRO A 20 10.78 -6.28 12.33
C PRO A 20 10.14 -6.79 11.02
N ASN A 21 8.85 -7.17 11.03
CA ASN A 21 8.06 -7.53 9.85
C ASN A 21 6.61 -7.02 9.94
N SER A 22 6.34 -5.90 10.61
CA SER A 22 4.98 -5.33 10.58
C SER A 22 4.62 -4.80 9.19
N PRO A 23 3.32 -4.76 8.80
CA PRO A 23 2.89 -4.22 7.50
C PRO A 23 3.45 -2.82 7.24
N LEU A 24 3.50 -1.98 8.29
CA LEU A 24 4.05 -0.63 8.22
C LEU A 24 5.54 -0.62 7.89
N HIS A 25 6.33 -1.48 8.56
CA HIS A 25 7.76 -1.62 8.31
C HIS A 25 8.04 -2.06 6.88
N LEU A 26 7.34 -3.10 6.43
CA LEU A 26 7.50 -3.64 5.07
C LEU A 26 7.11 -2.61 4.00
N SER A 27 6.00 -1.88 4.18
CA SER A 27 5.62 -0.81 3.25
C SER A 27 6.64 0.33 3.21
N ASN A 28 7.22 0.71 4.34
CA ASN A 28 8.25 1.76 4.38
C ASN A 28 9.54 1.27 3.72
N ARG A 29 9.96 0.02 4.00
CA ARG A 29 11.12 -0.60 3.35
C ARG A 29 10.91 -0.75 1.85
N ALA A 30 9.71 -1.18 1.41
CA ALA A 30 9.33 -1.23 0.01
C ALA A 30 9.48 0.13 -0.68
N HIS A 31 9.06 1.21 -0.02
CA HIS A 31 9.22 2.56 -0.55
C HIS A 31 10.68 2.96 -0.71
N VAL A 32 11.52 2.69 0.30
CA VAL A 32 12.95 2.95 0.23
C VAL A 32 13.61 2.12 -0.87
N LEU A 33 13.27 0.84 -1.00
CA LEU A 33 13.78 -0.04 -2.07
C LEU A 33 13.39 0.47 -3.46
N PHE A 34 12.19 1.00 -3.61
CA PHE A 34 11.76 1.65 -4.85
C PHE A 34 12.62 2.88 -5.17
N LEU A 35 12.86 3.76 -4.19
CA LEU A 35 13.73 4.93 -4.36
C LEU A 35 15.19 4.55 -4.66
N LEU A 36 15.64 3.39 -4.18
CA LEU A 36 16.95 2.81 -4.48
C LEU A 36 17.01 2.09 -5.84
N ASN A 37 15.99 2.24 -6.68
CA ASN A 37 15.86 1.58 -7.98
C ASN A 37 15.94 0.05 -7.90
N ARG A 38 15.39 -0.54 -6.83
CA ARG A 38 15.25 -2.00 -6.63
C ARG A 38 13.77 -2.41 -6.64
N PRO A 39 13.08 -2.28 -7.78
CA PRO A 39 11.63 -2.47 -7.84
C PRO A 39 11.20 -3.91 -7.55
N GLN A 40 12.03 -4.92 -7.88
CA GLN A 40 11.72 -6.32 -7.56
C GLN A 40 11.69 -6.58 -6.05
N ALA A 41 12.67 -6.05 -5.31
CA ALA A 41 12.71 -6.17 -3.85
C ALA A 41 11.57 -5.35 -3.19
N SER A 42 11.28 -4.18 -3.75
CA SER A 42 10.13 -3.36 -3.35
C SER A 42 8.82 -4.13 -3.48
N LEU A 43 8.62 -4.84 -4.59
CA LEU A 43 7.44 -5.66 -4.81
C LEU A 43 7.33 -6.78 -3.78
N THR A 44 8.41 -7.51 -3.50
CA THR A 44 8.42 -8.58 -2.50
C THR A 44 7.95 -8.08 -1.13
N ASP A 45 8.44 -6.92 -0.70
CA ASP A 45 8.05 -6.32 0.57
C ASP A 45 6.60 -5.81 0.56
N ALA A 46 6.17 -5.20 -0.54
CA ALA A 46 4.80 -4.73 -0.69
C ALA A 46 3.80 -5.90 -0.70
N ASP A 47 4.10 -7.00 -1.39
CA ASP A 47 3.30 -8.22 -1.39
C ASP A 47 3.23 -8.83 0.01
N HIS A 48 4.34 -8.81 0.76
CA HIS A 48 4.34 -9.29 2.13
C HIS A 48 3.48 -8.40 3.04
N ALA A 49 3.56 -7.07 2.89
CA ALA A 49 2.73 -6.13 3.63
C ALA A 49 1.23 -6.36 3.33
N VAL A 50 0.87 -6.59 2.06
CA VAL A 50 -0.51 -6.91 1.66
C VAL A 50 -0.97 -8.25 2.22
N ARG A 51 -0.11 -9.28 2.25
CA ARG A 51 -0.48 -10.57 2.86
C ARG A 51 -0.77 -10.46 4.35
N LEU A 52 0.01 -9.65 5.06
CA LEU A 52 -0.19 -9.43 6.50
C LEU A 52 -1.40 -8.55 6.81
N ARG A 53 -1.70 -7.59 5.93
CA ARG A 53 -2.85 -6.68 6.08
C ARG A 53 -3.52 -6.42 4.73
N PRO A 54 -4.44 -7.31 4.28
CA PRO A 54 -5.09 -7.19 2.98
C PRO A 54 -6.03 -5.98 2.86
N ASP A 55 -6.55 -5.50 3.99
CA ASP A 55 -7.47 -4.37 4.14
C ASP A 55 -6.74 -3.01 4.27
N TRP A 56 -5.47 -2.94 3.86
CA TRP A 56 -4.65 -1.74 3.99
C TRP A 56 -4.25 -1.16 2.64
N GLY A 57 -4.89 -0.06 2.25
CA GLY A 57 -4.73 0.52 0.93
C GLY A 57 -3.29 0.95 0.62
N LYS A 58 -2.53 1.43 1.62
CA LYS A 58 -1.11 1.80 1.43
C LYS A 58 -0.23 0.63 0.99
N GLY A 59 -0.49 -0.59 1.46
CA GLY A 59 0.23 -1.79 1.02
C GLY A 59 0.02 -2.06 -0.47
N HIS A 60 -1.24 -2.02 -0.90
CA HIS A 60 -1.63 -2.16 -2.31
C HIS A 60 -1.08 -1.03 -3.19
N TYR A 61 -1.03 0.20 -2.67
CA TYR A 61 -0.38 1.32 -3.36
C TYR A 61 1.11 1.06 -3.60
N ARG A 62 1.85 0.61 -2.58
CA ARG A 62 3.27 0.24 -2.75
C ARG A 62 3.45 -0.87 -3.78
N ARG A 63 2.56 -1.86 -3.77
CA ARG A 63 2.56 -2.96 -4.75
C ARG A 63 2.34 -2.42 -6.16
N GLY A 64 1.35 -1.55 -6.37
CA GLY A 64 1.07 -0.94 -7.67
C GLY A 64 2.22 -0.10 -8.21
N VAL A 65 2.86 0.70 -7.36
CA VAL A 65 4.04 1.50 -7.73
C VAL A 65 5.21 0.59 -8.15
N ALA A 66 5.49 -0.47 -7.39
CA ALA A 66 6.56 -1.41 -7.71
C ALA A 66 6.31 -2.15 -9.03
N LEU A 67 5.07 -2.62 -9.27
CA LEU A 67 4.67 -3.27 -10.51
C LEU A 67 4.77 -2.34 -11.73
N SER A 68 4.37 -1.08 -11.56
CA SER A 68 4.48 -0.06 -12.61
C SER A 68 5.94 0.13 -13.06
N ALA A 69 6.88 0.20 -12.11
CA ALA A 69 8.31 0.28 -12.42
C ALA A 69 8.92 -1.00 -13.01
N LEU A 70 8.27 -2.15 -12.84
CA LEU A 70 8.66 -3.42 -13.49
C LEU A 70 8.04 -3.59 -14.88
N GLY A 71 7.25 -2.61 -15.37
CA GLY A 71 6.53 -2.71 -16.65
C GLY A 71 5.28 -3.60 -16.60
N ARG A 72 4.88 -4.07 -15.41
CA ARG A 72 3.70 -4.92 -15.20
C ARG A 72 2.44 -4.05 -15.02
N HIS A 73 2.10 -3.31 -16.07
CA HIS A 73 1.11 -2.22 -16.02
C HIS A 73 -0.31 -2.68 -15.68
N GLU A 74 -0.76 -3.84 -16.17
CA GLU A 74 -2.08 -4.39 -15.86
C GLU A 74 -2.23 -4.71 -14.36
N GLU A 75 -1.25 -5.40 -13.79
CA GLU A 75 -1.24 -5.76 -12.37
C GLU A 75 -1.06 -4.53 -11.48
N ALA A 76 -0.30 -3.53 -11.96
CA ALA A 76 -0.17 -2.24 -11.30
C ALA A 76 -1.51 -1.52 -11.20
N LEU A 77 -2.26 -1.46 -12.31
CA LEU A 77 -3.59 -0.86 -12.35
C LEU A 77 -4.53 -1.54 -11.35
N PHE A 78 -4.57 -2.88 -11.36
CA PHE A 78 -5.41 -3.64 -10.43
C PHE A 78 -5.07 -3.35 -8.96
N ALA A 79 -3.78 -3.34 -8.61
CA ALA A 79 -3.35 -3.03 -7.24
C ALA A 79 -3.73 -1.59 -6.81
N LEU A 80 -3.58 -0.61 -7.71
CA LEU A 80 -3.96 0.77 -7.44
C LEU A 80 -5.48 0.91 -7.28
N CYS A 81 -6.28 0.20 -8.08
CA CYS A 81 -7.74 0.15 -7.92
C CYS A 81 -8.15 -0.39 -6.56
N ILE A 82 -7.53 -1.45 -6.07
CA ILE A 82 -7.79 -1.99 -4.72
C ILE A 82 -7.43 -0.95 -3.65
N SER A 83 -6.29 -0.28 -3.77
CA SER A 83 -5.90 0.78 -2.83
C SER A 83 -6.96 1.89 -2.73
N VAL A 84 -7.52 2.33 -3.86
CA VAL A 84 -8.59 3.33 -3.88
C VAL A 84 -9.89 2.81 -3.28
N ALA A 85 -10.25 1.55 -3.56
CA ALA A 85 -11.45 0.95 -3.03
C ALA A 85 -11.43 0.90 -1.48
N ILE A 86 -10.25 0.65 -0.90
CA ILE A 86 -10.05 0.58 0.56
C ILE A 86 -10.01 1.98 1.18
N ASP A 87 -9.05 2.82 0.77
CA ASP A 87 -8.78 4.10 1.44
C ASP A 87 -9.76 5.21 0.99
N LYS A 88 -10.56 4.96 -0.06
CA LYS A 88 -11.51 5.90 -0.68
C LYS A 88 -10.87 7.25 -1.04
N ASN A 89 -9.56 7.26 -1.29
CA ASN A 89 -8.79 8.43 -1.64
C ASN A 89 -8.12 8.27 -3.01
N PRO A 90 -8.79 8.69 -4.09
CA PRO A 90 -8.24 8.58 -5.45
C PRO A 90 -7.08 9.54 -5.69
N GLN A 91 -6.94 10.62 -4.90
CA GLN A 91 -5.89 11.63 -5.13
C GLN A 91 -4.50 11.07 -4.86
N ALA A 92 -4.38 10.16 -3.89
CA ALA A 92 -3.10 9.54 -3.54
C ALA A 92 -2.52 8.69 -4.68
N VAL A 93 -3.38 8.10 -5.53
CA VAL A 93 -2.96 7.21 -6.62
C VAL A 93 -3.01 7.86 -8.00
N ARG A 94 -3.62 9.06 -8.12
CA ARG A 94 -3.93 9.72 -9.39
C ARG A 94 -2.72 9.81 -10.31
N HIS A 95 -1.57 10.20 -9.77
CA HIS A 95 -0.33 10.32 -10.54
C HIS A 95 0.10 8.98 -11.16
N GLU A 96 0.05 7.91 -10.39
CA GLU A 96 0.46 6.58 -10.84
C GLU A 96 -0.57 5.97 -11.80
N LEU A 97 -1.86 6.19 -11.57
CA LEU A 97 -2.90 5.77 -12.52
C LEU A 97 -2.75 6.46 -13.87
N ILE A 98 -2.49 7.77 -13.92
CA ILE A 98 -2.29 8.48 -15.19
C ILE A 98 -1.08 7.91 -15.94
N LYS A 99 0.03 7.64 -15.24
CA LYS A 99 1.21 7.01 -15.85
C LYS A 99 0.87 5.64 -16.43
N VAL A 100 0.25 4.78 -15.64
CA VAL A 100 -0.11 3.41 -16.05
C VAL A 100 -1.10 3.44 -17.22
N CYS A 101 -2.12 4.31 -17.19
CA CYS A 101 -3.12 4.43 -18.26
C CYS A 101 -2.53 4.93 -19.57
N ARG A 102 -1.50 5.81 -19.55
CA ARG A 102 -0.86 6.28 -20.79
C ARG A 102 -0.26 5.14 -21.61
N PHE A 103 0.31 4.12 -20.96
CA PHE A 103 0.83 2.95 -21.66
C PHE A 103 -0.23 2.20 -22.46
N PHE A 104 -1.50 2.24 -22.04
CA PHE A 104 -2.60 1.61 -22.77
C PHE A 104 -3.18 2.50 -23.89
N CYS A 105 -2.93 3.81 -23.85
CA CYS A 105 -3.41 4.74 -24.88
C CYS A 105 -2.42 4.95 -26.03
N GLU A 106 -1.15 4.59 -25.86
CA GLU A 106 -0.08 4.73 -26.86
C GLU A 106 0.10 3.48 -27.75
N ILE A 107 -0.75 2.46 -27.56
CA ILE A 107 -0.84 1.23 -28.36
C ILE A 107 -2.05 1.34 -29.30
#